data_AF-A0A6U3ZMC1-F1
#
_entry.id   AF-A0A6U3ZMC1-F1
#
_cell.length_a   1.000
_cell.length_b   1.000
_cell.length_c   1.000
_cell.angle_alpha   90.00
_cell.angle_beta   90.00
_cell.angle_gamma   90.00
#
_symmetry.space_group_name_H-M   'P 1'
#
loop_
_entity.id
_entity.type
_entity.pdbx_description
1 polymer ?
#
loop_
_entity_poly.entity_id
_entity_poly.type
_entity_poly.pdbx_seq_one_letter_code
_entity_poly.pdbx_strand_id
1 'polypeptide(L)'
;MDIRMSTSMNRPMRQVRHKQDEEKPQHNLTDKTTKQQQRQPSSLRQNATALRRSSSAPPRMGRRRRLLVEDHYRVDAETKSLLPGLPINDDENDARDLHDFFNLIALVPVVVLNIINWDWDVLIDGNKTLKQAWTGQYFPLFFATTVGYFVADLIWVIQIPTCVKSPAVIVQHHVATLIYLLIPYMHPQDTGWLMGACLIVEINTWLLIARRVFNKQGFGPWVIDLSLFSIRVKLISIFFYVTWISIRCFLYPEIWRLLWSLWYDDYKEGVIFNTKYAFALGLHTIFCCLNFKWTFDLFRSKLRAWKIGGHAKVEKGL
;
A
#
# COMPACT_ATOMS: atom_id res chain seq x y z
N MET A 1 25.11 30.48 53.92
CA MET A 1 26.03 29.36 53.59
C MET A 1 26.40 29.51 52.13
N ASP A 2 27.51 30.20 51.91
CA ASP A 2 28.15 30.42 50.61
C ASP A 2 28.95 29.18 50.20
N ILE A 3 28.75 28.68 48.98
CA ILE A 3 29.78 27.92 48.25
C ILE A 3 29.73 28.33 46.77
N ARG A 4 30.75 29.07 46.35
CA ARG A 4 31.16 29.29 44.95
C ARG A 4 31.97 28.09 44.43
N MET A 5 31.99 27.95 43.10
CA MET A 5 33.09 27.54 42.18
C MET A 5 32.47 26.66 41.07
N SER A 6 32.26 27.12 39.82
CA SER A 6 33.18 27.67 38.81
C SER A 6 34.39 26.78 38.52
N THR A 7 34.24 25.92 37.51
CA THR A 7 35.36 25.33 36.77
C THR A 7 35.04 25.30 35.29
N SER A 8 35.63 26.27 34.60
CA SER A 8 35.84 26.33 33.16
C SER A 8 36.81 25.22 32.74
N MET A 9 36.44 24.42 31.74
CA MET A 9 37.37 23.51 31.06
C MET A 9 37.44 23.84 29.58
N ASN A 10 38.55 24.49 29.23
CA ASN A 10 39.09 24.64 27.88
C ASN A 10 39.23 23.27 27.20
N ARG A 11 38.68 23.12 25.98
CA ARG A 11 39.08 22.06 25.06
C ARG A 11 39.87 22.65 23.89
N PRO A 12 41.01 22.05 23.51
CA PRO A 12 41.90 22.58 22.49
C PRO A 12 41.38 22.36 21.07
N MET A 13 41.67 23.33 20.20
CA MET A 13 41.53 23.27 18.74
C MET A 13 42.21 22.02 18.18
N ARG A 14 41.47 21.24 17.38
CA ARG A 14 42.01 20.14 16.60
C ARG A 14 42.41 20.65 15.22
N GLN A 15 43.69 20.49 14.90
CA GLN A 15 44.33 20.94 13.68
C GLN A 15 43.73 20.35 12.39
N VAL A 16 43.70 21.24 11.41
CA VAL A 16 43.47 21.05 9.98
C VAL A 16 44.47 20.05 9.41
N ARG A 17 43.99 19.05 8.67
CA ARG A 17 44.83 18.19 7.83
C ARG A 17 44.38 18.33 6.38
N HIS A 18 45.09 19.17 5.63
CA HIS A 18 45.08 19.18 4.17
C HIS A 18 45.53 17.80 3.67
N LYS A 19 44.72 17.16 2.82
CA LYS A 19 45.15 16.03 2.01
C LYS A 19 45.27 16.51 0.56
N GLN A 20 46.50 16.43 0.09
CA GLN A 20 46.95 16.71 -1.27
C GLN A 20 46.33 15.75 -2.28
N ASP A 21 45.89 16.34 -3.40
CA ASP A 21 46.17 15.97 -4.79
C ASP A 21 46.73 14.56 -5.05
N GLU A 22 45.92 13.73 -5.69
CA GLU A 22 46.41 12.65 -6.57
C GLU A 22 45.81 12.85 -7.96
N GLU A 23 46.64 13.36 -8.87
CA GLU A 23 46.48 13.27 -10.31
C GLU A 23 46.53 11.80 -10.75
N LYS A 24 45.63 11.40 -11.66
CA LYS A 24 45.78 10.17 -12.44
C LYS A 24 45.50 10.42 -13.93
N PRO A 25 46.14 9.64 -14.81
CA PRO A 25 46.66 10.14 -16.08
C PRO A 25 45.68 9.96 -17.24
N GLN A 26 45.84 10.84 -18.23
CA GLN A 26 45.31 10.72 -19.58
C GLN A 26 45.85 9.44 -20.25
N HIS A 27 44.96 8.60 -20.77
CA HIS A 27 45.32 7.56 -21.74
C HIS A 27 44.67 7.89 -23.07
N ASN A 28 45.52 8.27 -24.02
CA ASN A 28 45.23 8.42 -25.44
C ASN A 28 45.40 7.07 -26.17
N LEU A 29 44.82 7.03 -27.38
CA LEU A 29 45.09 6.17 -28.54
C LEU A 29 44.46 4.76 -28.56
N THR A 30 43.52 4.53 -29.48
CA THR A 30 43.88 4.00 -30.82
C THR A 30 42.68 3.93 -31.79
N ASP A 31 42.90 4.48 -32.98
CA ASP A 31 42.21 4.23 -34.25
C ASP A 31 42.14 2.74 -34.61
N LYS A 32 40.98 2.25 -35.09
CA LYS A 32 40.89 1.21 -36.14
C LYS A 32 39.65 1.36 -37.03
N THR A 33 39.88 1.99 -38.18
CA THR A 33 39.62 1.48 -39.54
C THR A 33 38.29 0.77 -39.84
N THR A 34 37.41 1.51 -40.52
CA THR A 34 36.80 1.22 -41.82
C THR A 34 36.66 -0.24 -42.28
N LYS A 35 35.43 -0.74 -42.36
CA LYS A 35 34.98 -1.59 -43.48
C LYS A 35 33.60 -1.15 -43.96
N GLN A 36 33.61 -0.56 -45.16
CA GLN A 36 32.47 -0.45 -46.05
C GLN A 36 31.92 -1.85 -46.35
N GLN A 37 30.61 -2.04 -46.19
CA GLN A 37 29.91 -3.02 -47.02
C GLN A 37 28.58 -2.41 -47.48
N GLN A 38 28.47 -2.41 -48.79
CA GLN A 38 27.53 -1.73 -49.66
C GLN A 38 26.45 -2.74 -50.08
N ARG A 39 25.28 -2.24 -50.50
CA ARG A 39 24.17 -2.92 -51.23
C ARG A 39 23.09 -3.58 -50.32
N GLN A 40 21.78 -3.38 -50.45
CA GLN A 40 20.89 -2.88 -51.51
C GLN A 40 19.62 -2.20 -50.92
N PRO A 41 18.87 -1.41 -51.73
CA PRO A 41 17.62 -0.78 -51.32
C PRO A 41 16.41 -1.69 -51.60
N SER A 42 15.67 -2.07 -50.56
CA SER A 42 14.33 -2.64 -50.73
C SER A 42 13.28 -1.53 -50.52
N SER A 43 12.82 -0.99 -51.64
CA SER A 43 11.64 -0.16 -51.74
C SER A 43 10.39 -0.95 -51.38
N LEU A 44 9.85 -0.74 -50.18
CA LEU A 44 8.49 -1.18 -49.83
C LEU A 44 7.71 0.01 -49.24
N ARG A 45 6.92 0.60 -50.14
CA ARG A 45 5.59 1.19 -49.93
C ARG A 45 5.36 1.89 -48.59
N GLN A 46 5.61 3.20 -48.62
CA GLN A 46 4.92 4.18 -47.80
C GLN A 46 3.41 4.15 -48.10
N ASN A 47 2.63 3.50 -47.23
CA ASN A 47 1.23 3.85 -47.05
C ASN A 47 1.17 4.89 -45.92
N ALA A 48 1.49 6.13 -46.28
CA ALA A 48 1.24 7.30 -45.46
C ALA A 48 -0.24 7.68 -45.59
N THR A 49 -1.10 7.04 -44.80
CA THR A 49 -2.39 7.63 -44.45
C THR A 49 -2.12 8.81 -43.53
N ALA A 50 -1.94 9.97 -44.17
CA ALA A 50 -1.92 11.27 -43.53
C ALA A 50 -3.27 11.51 -42.83
N LEU A 51 -3.36 11.09 -41.57
CA LEU A 51 -4.40 11.52 -40.64
C LEU A 51 -4.29 13.05 -40.52
N ARG A 52 -5.15 13.74 -41.26
CA ARG A 52 -5.52 15.14 -41.06
C ARG A 52 -5.81 15.34 -39.58
N ARG A 53 -4.84 15.89 -38.85
CA ARG A 53 -5.04 16.38 -37.49
C ARG A 53 -5.99 17.57 -37.58
N SER A 54 -7.12 17.48 -36.88
CA SER A 54 -8.06 18.57 -36.68
C SER A 54 -7.33 19.79 -36.11
N SER A 55 -7.57 20.95 -36.73
CA SER A 55 -6.98 22.24 -36.41
C SER A 55 -7.56 22.89 -35.14
N SER A 56 -8.02 22.10 -34.18
CA SER A 56 -8.68 22.56 -32.95
C SER A 56 -7.90 22.25 -31.67
N ALA A 57 -6.70 21.67 -31.77
CA ALA A 57 -5.85 21.50 -30.60
C ALA A 57 -5.16 22.85 -30.27
N PRO A 58 -5.36 23.41 -29.06
CA PRO A 58 -4.74 24.66 -28.66
C PRO A 58 -3.20 24.53 -28.72
N PRO A 59 -2.48 25.63 -29.01
CA PRO A 59 -1.03 25.61 -29.04
C PRO A 59 -0.52 25.09 -27.70
N ARG A 60 0.32 24.04 -27.75
CA ARG A 60 1.04 23.54 -26.58
C ARG A 60 1.89 24.69 -26.06
N MET A 61 1.37 25.46 -25.10
CA MET A 61 2.17 26.35 -24.28
C MET A 61 3.33 25.52 -23.76
N GLY A 62 4.55 26.01 -23.97
CA GLY A 62 5.78 25.31 -23.62
C GLY A 62 5.77 24.90 -22.16
N ARG A 63 5.32 23.66 -21.89
CA ARG A 63 5.61 22.96 -20.65
C ARG A 63 7.13 22.84 -20.64
N ARG A 64 7.79 23.78 -19.95
CA ARG A 64 9.16 23.61 -19.44
C ARG A 64 9.20 22.17 -18.95
N ARG A 65 10.01 21.33 -19.61
CA ARG A 65 10.29 19.99 -19.11
C ARG A 65 10.90 20.22 -17.74
N ARG A 66 10.09 20.12 -16.68
CA ARG A 66 10.62 20.03 -15.31
C ARG A 66 11.65 18.92 -15.35
N LEU A 67 12.85 19.24 -14.89
CA LEU A 67 13.91 18.25 -14.83
C LEU A 67 13.42 17.17 -13.88
N LEU A 68 13.63 15.88 -14.21
CA LEU A 68 13.30 14.72 -13.36
C LEU A 68 13.81 14.85 -11.92
N VAL A 69 14.80 15.72 -11.71
CA VAL A 69 15.37 16.07 -10.40
C VAL A 69 14.44 17.00 -9.60
N GLU A 70 13.77 17.96 -10.23
CA GLU A 70 12.85 18.90 -9.57
C GLU A 70 11.56 18.21 -9.09
N ASP A 71 11.19 17.08 -9.69
CA ASP A 71 10.04 16.26 -9.26
C ASP A 71 10.35 15.36 -8.04
N HIS A 72 11.61 15.29 -7.59
CA HIS A 72 12.04 14.35 -6.55
C HIS A 72 12.81 14.98 -5.38
N TYR A 73 13.21 16.24 -5.50
CA TYR A 73 14.00 16.94 -4.49
C TYR A 73 13.45 18.34 -4.29
N ARG A 74 13.28 18.76 -3.02
CA ARG A 74 13.07 20.19 -2.74
C ARG A 74 14.34 20.93 -3.13
N VAL A 75 14.19 21.79 -4.14
CA VAL A 75 15.17 22.82 -4.46
C VAL A 75 14.84 24.00 -3.56
N ASP A 76 15.76 24.37 -2.68
CA ASP A 76 15.63 25.58 -1.87
C ASP A 76 15.45 26.80 -2.80
N ALA A 77 14.41 27.60 -2.55
CA ALA A 77 14.04 28.72 -3.40
C ALA A 77 15.12 29.82 -3.40
N GLU A 78 15.82 30.00 -2.28
CA GLU A 78 16.84 31.04 -2.12
C GLU A 78 18.21 30.56 -2.61
N THR A 79 18.62 29.36 -2.19
CA THR A 79 19.98 28.86 -2.46
C THR A 79 20.11 28.02 -3.72
N LYS A 80 18.97 27.62 -4.33
CA LYS A 80 18.90 26.63 -5.43
C LYS A 80 19.60 25.31 -5.11
N SER A 81 19.90 25.06 -3.84
CA SER A 81 20.54 23.82 -3.40
C SER A 81 19.50 22.70 -3.34
N LEU A 82 19.91 21.51 -3.78
CA LEU A 82 19.10 20.30 -3.62
C LEU A 82 19.18 19.89 -2.16
N LEU A 83 18.10 20.03 -1.41
CA LEU A 83 18.07 19.58 -0.02
C LEU A 83 18.13 18.05 0.00
N PRO A 84 19.21 17.44 0.54
CA PRO A 84 19.29 15.99 0.64
C PRO A 84 18.21 15.49 1.61
N GLY A 85 17.55 14.40 1.24
CA GLY A 85 16.73 13.63 2.17
C GLY A 85 15.22 13.89 2.18
N LEU A 86 14.73 15.06 1.78
CA LEU A 86 13.29 15.32 1.71
C LEU A 86 12.80 15.16 0.27
N PRO A 87 12.22 14.00 -0.12
CA PRO A 87 11.33 14.02 -1.27
C PRO A 87 10.33 15.15 -1.01
N ILE A 88 9.98 15.93 -2.05
CA ILE A 88 8.78 16.75 -1.97
C ILE A 88 7.68 15.75 -1.60
N ASN A 89 7.26 15.77 -0.34
CA ASN A 89 6.00 15.20 0.05
C ASN A 89 4.99 16.08 -0.69
N ASP A 90 4.71 15.75 -1.95
CA ASP A 90 3.48 16.17 -2.65
C ASP A 90 2.23 15.67 -1.87
N ASP A 91 2.45 14.93 -0.79
CA ASP A 91 1.52 14.54 0.26
C ASP A 91 1.29 15.66 1.32
N GLU A 92 1.33 16.96 0.97
CA GLU A 92 0.48 18.01 1.61
C GLU A 92 -1.00 17.80 1.21
N ASN A 93 -1.40 16.54 1.15
CA ASN A 93 -2.76 16.16 0.84
C ASN A 93 -3.46 15.98 2.18
N ASP A 94 -3.79 17.11 2.82
CA ASP A 94 -4.49 17.14 4.11
C ASP A 94 -5.74 16.25 4.08
N ALA A 95 -6.40 16.15 2.92
CA ALA A 95 -7.54 15.27 2.72
C ALA A 95 -7.20 13.78 2.91
N ARG A 96 -6.03 13.34 2.46
CA ARG A 96 -5.55 11.96 2.65
C ARG A 96 -5.19 11.69 4.10
N ASP A 97 -4.63 12.67 4.80
CA ASP A 97 -4.25 12.52 6.21
C ASP A 97 -5.47 12.52 7.12
N LEU A 98 -6.44 13.38 6.85
CA LEU A 98 -7.72 13.39 7.53
C LEU A 98 -8.49 12.08 7.30
N HIS A 99 -8.44 11.55 6.08
CA HIS A 99 -9.04 10.26 5.72
C HIS A 99 -8.34 9.08 6.42
N ASP A 100 -7.01 9.05 6.43
CA ASP A 100 -6.23 8.03 7.15
C ASP A 100 -6.50 8.11 8.68
N PHE A 101 -6.61 9.32 9.25
CA PHE A 101 -6.95 9.51 10.66
C PHE A 101 -8.37 9.06 10.99
N PHE A 102 -9.34 9.41 10.15
CA PHE A 102 -10.72 8.93 10.27
C PHE A 102 -10.76 7.39 10.28
N ASN A 103 -10.12 6.73 9.32
CA ASN A 103 -10.11 5.28 9.22
C ASN A 103 -9.37 4.62 10.39
N LEU A 104 -8.31 5.25 10.92
CA LEU A 104 -7.60 4.76 12.10
C LEU A 104 -8.51 4.64 13.33
N ILE A 105 -9.50 5.53 13.47
CA ILE A 105 -10.47 5.54 14.57
C ILE A 105 -11.68 4.67 14.22
N ALA A 106 -12.27 4.87 13.04
CA ALA A 106 -13.54 4.27 12.64
C ALA A 106 -13.47 2.75 12.42
N LEU A 107 -12.29 2.22 12.04
CA LEU A 107 -12.10 0.77 11.91
C LEU A 107 -11.97 0.03 13.24
N VAL A 108 -11.63 0.71 14.34
CA VAL A 108 -11.40 0.05 15.64
C VAL A 108 -12.65 -0.69 16.13
N PRO A 109 -13.86 -0.09 16.13
CA PRO A 109 -15.08 -0.81 16.46
C PRO A 109 -15.34 -2.03 15.55
N VAL A 110 -15.07 -1.92 14.24
CA VAL A 110 -15.24 -3.03 13.28
C VAL A 110 -14.33 -4.21 13.65
N VAL A 111 -13.04 -3.92 13.92
CA VAL A 111 -12.04 -4.93 14.29
C VAL A 111 -12.39 -5.59 15.63
N VAL A 112 -12.74 -4.79 16.65
CA VAL A 112 -13.12 -5.30 17.97
C VAL A 112 -14.36 -6.17 17.88
N LEU A 113 -15.41 -5.70 17.20
CA LEU A 113 -16.65 -6.47 17.01
C LEU A 113 -16.41 -7.76 16.23
N ASN A 114 -15.49 -7.77 15.25
CA ASN A 114 -15.10 -9.01 14.58
C ASN A 114 -14.47 -9.99 15.57
N ILE A 115 -13.45 -9.55 16.32
CA ILE A 115 -12.70 -10.36 17.30
C ILE A 115 -13.60 -11.00 18.36
N ILE A 116 -14.57 -10.27 18.91
CA ILE A 116 -15.45 -10.80 19.97
C ILE A 116 -16.53 -11.78 19.47
N ASN A 117 -16.78 -11.83 18.16
CA ASN A 117 -17.72 -12.80 17.57
C ASN A 117 -17.07 -14.17 17.31
N TRP A 118 -15.78 -14.33 17.63
CA TRP A 118 -15.07 -15.60 17.54
C TRP A 118 -14.95 -16.28 18.90
N ASP A 119 -15.17 -17.59 18.91
CA ASP A 119 -14.81 -18.49 20.00
C ASP A 119 -13.31 -18.82 19.89
N TRP A 120 -12.51 -18.17 20.72
CA TRP A 120 -11.05 -18.29 20.70
C TRP A 120 -10.56 -19.65 21.16
N ASP A 121 -11.28 -20.31 22.07
CA ASP A 121 -10.91 -21.65 22.53
C ASP A 121 -11.04 -22.65 21.39
N VAL A 122 -12.10 -22.52 20.59
CA VAL A 122 -12.32 -23.33 19.39
C VAL A 122 -11.30 -23.03 18.29
N LEU A 123 -10.93 -21.76 18.08
CA LEU A 123 -9.92 -21.39 17.09
C LEU A 123 -8.53 -21.92 17.45
N ILE A 124 -8.16 -21.91 18.73
CA ILE A 124 -6.84 -22.34 19.20
C ILE A 124 -6.71 -23.86 19.20
N ASP A 125 -7.79 -24.60 19.47
CA ASP A 125 -7.80 -26.07 19.43
C ASP A 125 -7.50 -26.64 18.02
N GLY A 126 -7.83 -25.90 16.96
CA GLY A 126 -7.46 -26.24 15.57
C GLY A 126 -8.19 -27.45 14.97
N ASN A 127 -8.95 -28.22 15.77
CA ASN A 127 -9.69 -29.40 15.32
C ASN A 127 -11.08 -29.09 14.74
N LYS A 128 -11.54 -27.83 14.87
CA LYS A 128 -12.88 -27.41 14.42
C LYS A 128 -12.81 -26.46 13.23
N THR A 129 -13.90 -26.39 12.49
CA THR A 129 -14.05 -25.52 11.33
C THR A 129 -14.28 -24.06 11.73
N LEU A 130 -13.97 -23.11 10.85
CA LEU A 130 -14.27 -21.68 11.06
C LEU A 130 -15.76 -21.43 11.34
N LYS A 131 -16.66 -22.20 10.71
CA LYS A 131 -18.10 -22.12 10.95
C LYS A 131 -18.45 -22.46 12.41
N GLN A 132 -17.78 -23.46 13.00
CA GLN A 132 -17.98 -23.86 14.39
C GLN A 132 -17.37 -22.89 15.40
N ALA A 133 -16.31 -22.17 14.99
CA ALA A 133 -15.67 -21.15 15.83
C ALA A 133 -16.44 -19.82 15.86
N TRP A 134 -17.43 -19.62 14.99
CA TRP A 134 -18.19 -18.38 14.92
C TRP A 134 -19.36 -18.40 15.91
N THR A 135 -19.34 -17.49 16.89
CA THR A 135 -20.44 -17.36 17.86
C THR A 135 -21.57 -16.49 17.32
N GLY A 136 -21.21 -15.40 16.62
CA GLY A 136 -22.17 -14.44 16.07
C GLY A 136 -23.03 -13.72 17.11
N GLN A 137 -22.67 -13.77 18.40
CA GLN A 137 -23.47 -13.19 19.49
C GLN A 137 -23.73 -11.69 19.28
N TYR A 138 -22.77 -10.98 18.71
CA TYR A 138 -22.84 -9.55 18.41
C TYR A 138 -22.99 -9.29 16.91
N PHE A 139 -23.47 -10.26 16.14
CA PHE A 139 -23.57 -10.14 14.68
C PHE A 139 -24.39 -8.93 14.21
N PRO A 140 -25.57 -8.60 14.76
CA PRO A 140 -26.34 -7.43 14.29
C PRO A 140 -25.60 -6.11 14.49
N LEU A 141 -24.93 -5.95 15.63
CA LEU A 141 -24.12 -4.76 15.93
C LEU A 141 -22.89 -4.72 15.02
N PHE A 142 -22.17 -5.84 14.88
CA PHE A 142 -21.03 -5.96 13.98
C PHE A 142 -21.39 -5.63 12.53
N PHE A 143 -22.51 -6.15 12.05
CA PHE A 143 -23.03 -5.87 10.72
C PHE A 143 -23.35 -4.38 10.53
N ALA A 144 -24.13 -3.79 11.43
CA ALA A 144 -24.51 -2.38 11.36
C ALA A 144 -23.29 -1.46 11.39
N THR A 145 -22.32 -1.71 12.29
CA THR A 145 -21.08 -0.95 12.37
C THR A 145 -20.24 -1.08 11.10
N THR A 146 -20.12 -2.28 10.56
CA THR A 146 -19.37 -2.54 9.31
C THR A 146 -19.99 -1.80 8.13
N VAL A 147 -21.32 -1.92 7.93
CA VAL A 147 -22.02 -1.25 6.84
C VAL A 147 -21.92 0.27 7.00
N GLY A 148 -22.14 0.77 8.23
CA GLY A 148 -22.00 2.21 8.53
C GLY A 148 -20.62 2.75 8.21
N TYR A 149 -19.56 2.02 8.57
CA TYR A 149 -18.18 2.35 8.21
C TYR A 149 -17.99 2.41 6.70
N PHE A 150 -18.33 1.35 5.95
CA PHE A 150 -18.11 1.31 4.51
C PHE A 150 -18.93 2.34 3.74
N VAL A 151 -20.15 2.66 4.20
CA VAL A 151 -20.97 3.72 3.58
C VAL A 151 -20.34 5.09 3.84
N ALA A 152 -19.88 5.37 5.06
CA ALA A 152 -19.22 6.64 5.38
C ALA A 152 -17.92 6.81 4.58
N ASP A 153 -17.07 5.79 4.52
CA ASP A 153 -15.82 5.77 3.75
C ASP A 153 -16.08 5.96 2.24
N LEU A 154 -17.09 5.26 1.71
CA LEU A 154 -17.51 5.39 0.31
C LEU A 154 -17.98 6.82 -0.03
N ILE A 155 -18.83 7.42 0.82
CA ILE A 155 -19.29 8.80 0.63
C ILE A 155 -18.10 9.76 0.65
N TRP A 156 -17.16 9.58 1.59
CA TRP A 156 -15.96 10.40 1.70
C TRP A 156 -15.11 10.34 0.43
N VAL A 157 -14.81 9.13 -0.07
CA VAL A 157 -13.98 8.95 -1.27
C VAL A 157 -14.67 9.53 -2.53
N ILE A 158 -16.01 9.48 -2.61
CA ILE A 158 -16.76 10.09 -3.71
C ILE A 158 -16.67 11.63 -3.64
N GLN A 159 -16.82 12.21 -2.45
CA GLN A 159 -16.77 13.66 -2.26
C GLN A 159 -15.37 14.24 -2.43
N ILE A 160 -14.35 13.51 -1.99
CA ILE A 160 -12.95 13.95 -1.97
C ILE A 160 -12.07 12.89 -2.63
N PRO A 161 -12.12 12.72 -3.97
CA PRO A 161 -11.42 11.64 -4.67
C PRO A 161 -9.89 11.74 -4.59
N THR A 162 -9.35 12.90 -4.17
CA THR A 162 -7.93 13.11 -3.94
C THR A 162 -7.42 12.45 -2.65
N CYS A 163 -8.30 12.04 -1.71
CA CYS A 163 -7.85 11.41 -0.46
C CYS A 163 -7.18 10.05 -0.68
N VAL A 164 -7.41 9.40 -1.83
CA VAL A 164 -6.82 8.11 -2.20
C VAL A 164 -6.15 8.17 -3.58
N LYS A 165 -5.15 7.31 -3.81
CA LYS A 165 -4.40 7.29 -5.09
C LYS A 165 -5.22 6.79 -6.28
N SER A 166 -6.27 6.01 -6.03
CA SER A 166 -7.05 5.35 -7.09
C SER A 166 -8.53 5.28 -6.67
N PRO A 167 -9.24 6.43 -6.66
CA PRO A 167 -10.60 6.53 -6.13
C PRO A 167 -11.58 5.57 -6.80
N ALA A 168 -11.50 5.40 -8.12
CA ALA A 168 -12.37 4.48 -8.85
C ALA A 168 -12.25 3.02 -8.38
N VAL A 169 -11.03 2.54 -8.12
CA VAL A 169 -10.81 1.16 -7.64
C VAL A 169 -11.33 0.98 -6.22
N ILE A 170 -11.15 1.99 -5.37
CA ILE A 170 -11.64 1.98 -3.99
C ILE A 170 -13.17 2.01 -3.95
N VAL A 171 -13.81 2.87 -4.75
CA VAL A 171 -15.28 2.91 -4.89
C VAL A 171 -15.83 1.56 -5.37
N GLN A 172 -15.25 0.98 -6.42
CA GLN A 172 -15.67 -0.34 -6.92
C GLN A 172 -15.51 -1.43 -5.84
N HIS A 173 -14.40 -1.40 -5.10
CA HIS A 173 -14.18 -2.32 -4.00
C HIS A 173 -15.22 -2.18 -2.90
N HIS A 174 -15.52 -0.96 -2.43
CA HIS A 174 -16.54 -0.74 -1.40
C HIS A 174 -17.94 -1.17 -1.87
N VAL A 175 -18.31 -0.85 -3.10
CA VAL A 175 -19.60 -1.30 -3.67
C VAL A 175 -19.65 -2.82 -3.72
N ALA A 176 -18.59 -3.49 -4.20
CA ALA A 176 -18.51 -4.94 -4.20
C ALA A 176 -18.59 -5.52 -2.79
N THR A 177 -17.93 -4.91 -1.81
CA THR A 177 -17.94 -5.35 -0.40
C THR A 177 -19.34 -5.20 0.20
N LEU A 178 -20.03 -4.07 -0.03
CA LEU A 178 -21.40 -3.86 0.43
C LEU A 178 -22.37 -4.88 -0.18
N ILE A 179 -22.23 -5.19 -1.47
CA ILE A 179 -23.00 -6.27 -2.13
C ILE A 179 -22.67 -7.62 -1.49
N TYR A 180 -21.39 -7.88 -1.19
CA TYR A 180 -20.99 -9.15 -0.60
C TYR A 180 -21.54 -9.34 0.82
N LEU A 181 -21.64 -8.25 1.59
CA LEU A 181 -22.23 -8.23 2.94
C LEU A 181 -23.74 -8.54 2.96
N LEU A 182 -24.44 -8.46 1.82
CA LEU A 182 -25.84 -8.87 1.75
C LEU A 182 -26.02 -10.38 2.01
N ILE A 183 -25.03 -11.21 1.68
CA ILE A 183 -25.08 -12.66 1.88
C ILE A 183 -25.19 -13.03 3.37
N PRO A 184 -24.24 -12.62 4.25
CA PRO A 184 -24.34 -12.86 5.69
C PRO A 184 -25.52 -12.14 6.33
N TYR A 185 -26.00 -11.03 5.76
CA TYR A 185 -27.23 -10.38 6.24
C TYR A 185 -28.48 -11.23 6.00
N MET A 186 -28.60 -11.81 4.80
CA MET A 186 -29.75 -12.65 4.43
C MET A 186 -29.70 -14.03 5.08
N HIS A 187 -28.50 -14.55 5.35
CA HIS A 187 -28.29 -15.88 5.92
C HIS A 187 -27.29 -15.86 7.09
N PRO A 188 -27.60 -15.15 8.19
CA PRO A 188 -26.65 -14.91 9.29
C PRO A 188 -26.19 -16.19 9.99
N GLN A 189 -27.09 -17.16 10.13
CA GLN A 189 -26.78 -18.44 10.79
C GLN A 189 -25.85 -19.32 9.95
N ASP A 190 -25.94 -19.26 8.62
CA ASP A 190 -25.14 -20.11 7.74
C ASP A 190 -23.84 -19.47 7.28
N THR A 191 -23.85 -18.15 7.13
CA THR A 191 -22.79 -17.39 6.45
C THR A 191 -22.25 -16.23 7.27
N GLY A 192 -22.71 -16.02 8.51
CA GLY A 192 -22.15 -15.00 9.41
C GLY A 192 -20.63 -15.17 9.62
N TRP A 193 -20.17 -16.42 9.74
CA TRP A 193 -18.73 -16.75 9.84
C TRP A 193 -17.92 -16.27 8.63
N LEU A 194 -18.53 -16.24 7.44
CA LEU A 194 -17.87 -15.79 6.21
C LEU A 194 -17.60 -14.28 6.27
N MET A 195 -18.55 -13.50 6.82
CA MET A 195 -18.34 -12.08 7.09
C MET A 195 -17.17 -11.86 8.04
N GLY A 196 -17.17 -12.56 9.17
CA GLY A 196 -16.09 -12.48 10.14
C GLY A 196 -14.74 -12.79 9.51
N ALA A 197 -14.65 -13.89 8.77
CA ALA A 197 -13.40 -14.37 8.17
C ALA A 197 -12.87 -13.40 7.11
N CYS A 198 -13.76 -12.86 6.25
CA CYS A 198 -13.38 -11.86 5.27
C CYS A 198 -12.94 -10.54 5.92
N LEU A 199 -13.64 -10.06 6.96
CA LEU A 199 -13.32 -8.79 7.61
C LEU A 199 -12.11 -8.83 8.54
N ILE A 200 -11.46 -9.99 8.71
CA ILE A 200 -10.13 -10.05 9.33
C ILE A 200 -9.12 -9.22 8.50
N VAL A 201 -9.35 -9.01 7.20
CA VAL A 201 -8.53 -8.12 6.36
C VAL A 201 -8.46 -6.69 6.88
N GLU A 202 -9.47 -6.23 7.62
CA GLU A 202 -9.48 -4.88 8.17
C GLU A 202 -8.43 -4.67 9.27
N ILE A 203 -7.97 -5.75 9.92
CA ILE A 203 -6.80 -5.68 10.81
C ILE A 203 -5.55 -5.31 9.99
N ASN A 204 -5.38 -5.92 8.82
CA ASN A 204 -4.28 -5.60 7.92
C ASN A 204 -4.38 -4.17 7.37
N THR A 205 -5.58 -3.73 6.99
CA THR A 205 -5.85 -2.35 6.55
C THR A 205 -5.54 -1.35 7.66
N TRP A 206 -5.99 -1.61 8.89
CA TRP A 206 -5.74 -0.77 10.05
C TRP A 206 -4.24 -0.64 10.35
N LEU A 207 -3.49 -1.75 10.36
CA LEU A 207 -2.03 -1.73 10.55
C LEU A 207 -1.29 -0.95 9.45
N LEU A 208 -1.76 -1.04 8.21
CA LEU A 208 -1.23 -0.30 7.07
C LEU A 208 -1.48 1.22 7.21
N ILE A 209 -2.67 1.63 7.66
CA ILE A 209 -3.00 3.03 7.94
C ILE A 209 -2.18 3.55 9.12
N ALA A 210 -2.17 2.81 10.24
CA ALA A 210 -1.39 3.15 11.43
C ALA A 210 0.08 3.38 11.06
N ARG A 211 0.67 2.47 10.27
CA ARG A 211 2.04 2.64 9.77
C ARG A 211 2.23 3.96 9.01
N ARG A 212 1.29 4.35 8.12
CA ARG A 212 1.40 5.62 7.37
C ARG A 212 1.33 6.83 8.30
N VAL A 213 0.36 6.85 9.21
CA VAL A 213 0.13 7.95 10.15
C VAL A 213 1.36 8.14 11.06
N PHE A 214 1.90 7.05 11.62
CA PHE A 214 3.06 7.14 12.51
C PHE A 214 4.38 7.42 11.77
N ASN A 215 4.55 6.93 10.53
CA ASN A 215 5.74 7.25 9.73
C ASN A 215 5.82 8.75 9.36
N LYS A 216 4.69 9.44 9.21
CA LYS A 216 4.65 10.88 8.89
C LYS A 216 5.17 11.78 10.01
N GLN A 217 5.17 11.32 11.26
CA GLN A 217 5.62 12.11 12.44
C GLN A 217 7.14 12.31 12.51
N GLY A 218 7.89 12.02 11.44
CA GLY A 218 9.32 12.32 11.33
C GLY A 218 10.24 11.25 11.90
N PHE A 219 9.71 10.13 12.40
CA PHE A 219 10.53 9.00 12.85
C PHE A 219 10.81 8.08 11.66
N GLY A 220 12.02 8.18 11.09
CA GLY A 220 12.45 7.26 10.04
C GLY A 220 12.36 5.80 10.52
N PRO A 221 11.78 4.87 9.75
CA PRO A 221 11.51 3.49 10.19
C PRO A 221 12.77 2.68 10.56
N TRP A 222 13.96 3.20 10.26
CA TRP A 222 15.25 2.53 10.43
C TRP A 222 16.25 3.30 11.29
N VAL A 223 15.87 4.44 11.89
CA VAL A 223 16.74 5.10 12.87
C VAL A 223 16.65 4.29 14.17
N ILE A 224 17.72 3.55 14.48
CA ILE A 224 17.87 2.78 15.72
C ILE A 224 18.22 3.76 16.83
N ASP A 225 17.33 4.69 17.13
CA ASP A 225 17.29 5.28 18.45
C ASP A 225 16.47 4.35 19.32
N LEU A 226 17.01 3.91 20.45
CA LEU A 226 16.33 3.08 21.46
C LEU A 226 15.17 3.83 22.16
N SER A 227 14.65 4.90 21.55
CA SER A 227 13.43 5.56 22.02
C SER A 227 12.26 4.60 21.86
N LEU A 228 11.40 4.53 22.88
CA LEU A 228 10.21 3.67 22.91
C LEU A 228 9.31 3.86 21.67
N PHE A 229 9.38 5.04 21.01
CA PHE A 229 8.63 5.37 19.81
C PHE A 229 9.13 4.62 18.56
N SER A 230 10.44 4.43 18.37
CA SER A 230 11.00 3.70 17.23
C SER A 230 10.60 2.21 17.25
N ILE A 231 10.54 1.62 18.45
CA ILE A 231 10.12 0.21 18.64
C ILE A 231 8.66 0.02 18.19
N ARG A 232 7.76 0.95 18.53
CA ARG A 232 6.33 0.87 18.16
C ARG A 232 6.13 0.81 16.64
N VAL A 233 6.79 1.69 15.88
CA VAL A 233 6.65 1.74 14.41
C VAL A 233 7.17 0.46 13.74
N LYS A 234 8.27 -0.11 14.26
CA LYS A 234 8.82 -1.39 13.80
C LYS A 234 7.86 -2.55 14.08
N LEU A 235 7.28 -2.60 15.27
CA LEU A 235 6.28 -3.62 15.62
C LEU A 235 5.05 -3.54 14.71
N ILE A 236 4.49 -2.34 14.50
CA ILE A 236 3.35 -2.14 13.58
C ILE A 236 3.71 -2.63 12.16
N SER A 237 4.92 -2.33 11.69
CA SER A 237 5.38 -2.78 10.38
C SER A 237 5.51 -4.31 10.30
N ILE A 238 6.05 -4.96 11.33
CA ILE A 238 6.14 -6.43 11.41
C ILE A 238 4.74 -7.05 11.39
N PHE A 239 3.83 -6.56 12.25
CA PHE A 239 2.45 -7.05 12.28
C PHE A 239 1.74 -6.83 10.96
N PHE A 240 1.97 -5.70 10.29
CA PHE A 240 1.42 -5.45 8.96
C PHE A 240 1.86 -6.54 7.97
N TYR A 241 3.16 -6.88 7.90
CA TYR A 241 3.65 -7.89 6.96
C TYR A 241 3.19 -9.31 7.31
N VAL A 242 3.19 -9.67 8.60
CA VAL A 242 2.69 -10.96 9.06
C VAL A 242 1.20 -11.11 8.72
N THR A 243 0.38 -10.14 9.09
CA THR A 243 -1.06 -10.17 8.79
C THR A 243 -1.33 -10.11 7.29
N TRP A 244 -0.57 -9.34 6.53
CA TRP A 244 -0.71 -9.25 5.07
C TRP A 244 -0.52 -10.62 4.41
N ILE A 245 0.58 -11.31 4.75
CA ILE A 245 0.87 -12.64 4.20
C ILE A 245 -0.18 -13.64 4.67
N SER A 246 -0.42 -13.75 5.99
CA SER A 246 -1.36 -14.73 6.54
C SER A 246 -2.78 -14.56 6.00
N ILE A 247 -3.27 -13.32 5.91
CA ILE A 247 -4.65 -13.06 5.50
C ILE A 247 -4.77 -13.11 3.98
N ARG A 248 -3.98 -12.30 3.26
CA ARG A 248 -4.21 -12.11 1.82
C ARG A 248 -3.65 -13.26 0.97
N CYS A 249 -2.54 -13.86 1.40
CA CYS A 249 -1.89 -14.92 0.62
C CYS A 249 -2.33 -16.33 1.03
N PHE A 250 -2.81 -16.54 2.26
CA PHE A 250 -3.23 -17.85 2.74
C PHE A 250 -4.72 -17.94 3.05
N LEU A 251 -5.24 -17.12 3.98
CA LEU A 251 -6.63 -17.21 4.42
C LEU A 251 -7.63 -16.97 3.28
N TYR A 252 -7.44 -15.96 2.45
CA TYR A 252 -8.38 -15.64 1.36
C TYR A 252 -8.49 -16.75 0.30
N PRO A 253 -7.39 -17.28 -0.25
CA PRO A 253 -7.44 -18.46 -1.13
C PRO A 253 -8.08 -19.68 -0.45
N GLU A 254 -7.85 -19.87 0.84
CA GLU A 254 -8.45 -21.00 1.58
C GLU A 254 -9.97 -20.84 1.75
N ILE A 255 -10.44 -19.62 2.04
CA ILE A 255 -11.89 -19.29 2.04
C ILE A 255 -12.49 -19.55 0.66
N TRP A 256 -11.77 -19.21 -0.42
CA TRP A 256 -12.23 -19.49 -1.78
C TRP A 256 -12.42 -20.99 -2.02
N ARG A 257 -11.44 -21.80 -1.61
CA ARG A 257 -11.50 -23.27 -1.69
C ARG A 257 -12.68 -23.83 -0.89
N LEU A 258 -12.95 -23.27 0.29
CA LEU A 258 -14.08 -23.65 1.13
C LEU A 258 -15.42 -23.29 0.48
N LEU A 259 -15.55 -22.08 -0.08
CA LEU A 259 -16.75 -21.66 -0.81
C LEU A 259 -16.99 -22.53 -2.04
N TRP A 260 -15.94 -22.93 -2.76
CA TRP A 260 -16.04 -23.87 -3.87
C TRP A 260 -16.63 -25.21 -3.41
N SER A 261 -16.16 -25.76 -2.29
CA SER A 261 -16.70 -27.01 -1.74
C SER A 261 -18.18 -26.89 -1.38
N LEU A 262 -18.55 -25.81 -0.66
CA LEU A 262 -19.94 -25.57 -0.25
C LEU A 262 -20.87 -25.40 -1.46
N TRP A 263 -20.43 -24.64 -2.48
CA TRP A 263 -21.17 -24.50 -3.72
C TRP A 263 -21.30 -25.84 -4.48
N TYR A 264 -20.24 -26.64 -4.52
CA TYR A 264 -20.23 -27.92 -5.23
C TYR A 264 -21.15 -28.95 -4.58
N ASP A 265 -21.28 -28.92 -3.25
CA ASP A 265 -22.22 -29.79 -2.55
C ASP A 265 -23.67 -29.38 -2.81
N ASP A 266 -24.02 -28.08 -2.75
CA ASP A 266 -25.34 -27.60 -3.17
C ASP A 266 -25.65 -27.93 -4.64
N TYR A 267 -24.63 -27.88 -5.51
CA TYR A 267 -24.76 -28.21 -6.94
C TYR A 267 -25.19 -29.68 -7.15
N LYS A 268 -24.64 -30.62 -6.37
CA LYS A 268 -25.02 -32.04 -6.44
C LYS A 268 -26.47 -32.28 -6.07
N GLU A 269 -27.05 -31.44 -5.22
CA GLU A 269 -28.47 -31.49 -4.84
C GLU A 269 -29.38 -30.90 -5.93
N GLY A 270 -28.83 -30.45 -7.06
CA GLY A 270 -29.59 -29.97 -8.23
C GLY A 270 -29.82 -28.46 -8.26
N VAL A 271 -29.20 -27.69 -7.35
CA VAL A 271 -29.37 -26.22 -7.27
C VAL A 271 -28.15 -25.54 -7.89
N ILE A 272 -28.21 -25.23 -9.19
CA ILE A 272 -27.01 -24.76 -9.93
C ILE A 272 -26.72 -23.26 -9.75
N PHE A 273 -27.73 -22.40 -9.95
CA PHE A 273 -27.55 -20.95 -10.06
C PHE A 273 -28.20 -20.12 -8.96
N ASN A 274 -28.97 -20.75 -8.06
CA ASN A 274 -29.73 -20.05 -7.03
C ASN A 274 -29.15 -20.20 -5.62
N THR A 275 -27.87 -20.62 -5.52
CA THR A 275 -27.22 -20.82 -4.22
C THR A 275 -26.51 -19.53 -3.79
N LYS A 276 -26.67 -19.19 -2.51
CA LYS A 276 -25.92 -18.12 -1.85
C LYS A 276 -24.40 -18.26 -2.04
N TYR A 277 -23.90 -19.50 -2.14
CA TYR A 277 -22.49 -19.79 -2.34
C TYR A 277 -21.99 -19.55 -3.77
N ALA A 278 -22.81 -19.73 -4.81
CA ALA A 278 -22.43 -19.38 -6.18
C ALA A 278 -22.12 -17.88 -6.29
N PHE A 279 -23.01 -17.05 -5.73
CA PHE A 279 -22.81 -15.60 -5.70
C PHE A 279 -21.62 -15.20 -4.82
N ALA A 280 -21.49 -15.80 -3.64
CA ALA A 280 -20.34 -15.58 -2.76
C ALA A 280 -19.01 -15.92 -3.44
N LEU A 281 -18.95 -17.06 -4.14
CA LEU A 281 -17.76 -17.53 -4.85
C LEU A 281 -17.36 -16.57 -5.97
N GLY A 282 -18.33 -16.07 -6.74
CA GLY A 282 -18.09 -15.07 -7.79
C GLY A 282 -17.47 -13.79 -7.24
N LEU A 283 -18.06 -13.21 -6.19
CA LEU A 283 -17.54 -12.01 -5.54
C LEU A 283 -16.18 -12.25 -4.88
N HIS A 284 -16.01 -13.38 -4.19
CA HIS A 284 -14.77 -13.72 -3.51
C HIS A 284 -13.61 -13.94 -4.49
N THR A 285 -13.89 -14.45 -5.69
CA THR A 285 -12.91 -14.55 -6.78
C THR A 285 -12.39 -13.16 -7.16
N ILE A 286 -13.28 -12.16 -7.28
CA ILE A 286 -12.89 -10.77 -7.57
C ILE A 286 -11.98 -10.24 -6.46
N PHE A 287 -12.32 -10.46 -5.18
CA PHE A 287 -11.49 -10.04 -4.06
C PHE A 287 -10.13 -10.73 -4.03
N CYS A 288 -10.06 -12.02 -4.34
CA CYS A 288 -8.79 -12.74 -4.46
C CYS A 288 -7.91 -12.15 -5.57
N CYS A 289 -8.48 -11.82 -6.74
CA CYS A 289 -7.77 -11.16 -7.82
C CYS A 289 -7.25 -9.76 -7.43
N LEU A 290 -8.08 -8.95 -6.74
CA LEU A 290 -7.67 -7.64 -6.23
C LEU A 290 -6.54 -7.77 -5.19
N ASN A 291 -6.65 -8.72 -4.26
CA ASN A 291 -5.61 -9.00 -3.27
C ASN A 291 -4.30 -9.46 -3.91
N PHE A 292 -4.36 -10.31 -4.94
CA PHE A 292 -3.18 -10.70 -5.70
C PHE A 292 -2.53 -9.50 -6.39
N LYS A 293 -3.33 -8.65 -7.07
CA LYS A 293 -2.84 -7.43 -7.71
C LYS A 293 -2.13 -6.51 -6.70
N TRP A 294 -2.75 -6.22 -5.57
CA TRP A 294 -2.15 -5.33 -4.55
C TRP A 294 -0.89 -5.94 -3.92
N THR A 295 -0.89 -7.25 -3.70
CA THR A 295 0.29 -7.99 -3.23
C THR A 295 1.45 -7.85 -4.20
N PHE A 296 1.17 -8.01 -5.50
CA PHE A 296 2.16 -7.85 -6.55
C PHE A 296 2.68 -6.42 -6.71
N ASP A 297 1.79 -5.42 -6.62
CA ASP A 297 2.16 -4.00 -6.66
C ASP A 297 3.07 -3.65 -5.47
N LEU A 298 2.75 -4.14 -4.26
CA LEU A 298 3.58 -3.96 -3.07
C LEU A 298 4.95 -4.62 -3.24
N PHE A 299 4.99 -5.87 -3.71
CA PHE A 299 6.24 -6.58 -3.97
C PHE A 299 7.12 -5.86 -5.00
N ARG A 300 6.53 -5.43 -6.13
CA ARG A 300 7.25 -4.67 -7.16
C ARG A 300 7.80 -3.34 -6.65
N SER A 301 7.05 -2.66 -5.77
CA SER A 301 7.52 -1.41 -5.15
C SER A 301 8.80 -1.63 -4.33
N LYS A 302 8.87 -2.73 -3.56
CA LYS A 302 10.04 -3.08 -2.75
C LYS A 302 11.20 -3.59 -3.60
N LEU A 303 10.92 -4.40 -4.62
CA LEU A 303 11.94 -4.86 -5.56
C LEU A 303 12.60 -3.68 -6.29
N ARG A 304 11.82 -2.67 -6.68
CA ARG A 304 12.34 -1.44 -7.30
C ARG A 304 13.22 -0.66 -6.32
N ALA A 305 12.77 -0.50 -5.07
CA ALA A 305 13.55 0.16 -4.03
C ALA A 305 14.88 -0.55 -3.78
N TRP A 306 14.89 -1.88 -3.77
CA TRP A 306 16.11 -2.68 -3.60
C TRP A 306 17.10 -2.52 -4.77
N LYS A 307 16.60 -2.54 -6.01
CA LYS A 307 17.45 -2.32 -7.21
C LYS A 307 18.12 -0.94 -7.22
N ILE A 308 17.42 0.10 -6.75
CA ILE A 308 17.96 1.46 -6.66
C ILE A 308 18.92 1.59 -5.45
N GLY A 309 18.61 0.89 -4.35
CA GLY A 309 19.35 0.93 -3.08
C GLY A 309 20.68 0.19 -3.05
N GLY A 310 21.14 -0.41 -4.16
CA GLY A 310 22.48 -1.01 -4.24
C GLY A 310 23.63 0.01 -4.15
N HIS A 311 23.37 1.30 -4.43
CA HIS A 311 24.36 2.36 -4.37
C HIS A 311 23.90 3.65 -3.67
N ALA A 312 22.59 3.85 -3.47
CA ALA A 312 22.06 5.01 -2.76
C ALA A 312 21.61 4.59 -1.36
N LYS A 313 22.32 5.07 -0.33
CA LYS A 313 21.99 4.86 1.08
C LYS A 313 20.49 5.06 1.33
N VAL A 314 19.90 4.03 1.93
CA VAL A 314 18.52 3.91 2.37
C VAL A 314 18.28 4.86 3.54
N GLU A 315 18.08 6.14 3.25
CA GLU A 315 17.68 7.15 4.24
C GLU A 315 16.21 7.59 4.08
N LYS A 316 15.50 7.11 3.06
CA LYS A 316 14.13 7.54 2.76
C LYS A 316 13.12 6.45 3.13
N GLY A 317 12.37 6.69 4.21
CA GLY A 317 11.31 5.83 4.70
C GLY A 317 10.09 5.79 3.76
N LEU A 318 9.67 4.57 3.43
CA LEU A 318 8.38 4.22 2.83
C LEU A 318 7.60 3.34 3.81
#